data_AF-A0A6G3PNT9-F1
#
_entry.id   AF-A0A6G3PNT9-F1
#
_cell.length_a   1.000
_cell.length_b   1.000
_cell.length_c   1.000
_cell.angle_alpha   90.00
_cell.angle_beta   90.00
_cell.angle_gamma   90.00
#
_symmetry.space_group_name_H-M   'P 1'
#
loop_
_entity.id
_entity.type
_entity.pdbx_description
1 polymer ?
#
loop_
_entity_poly.entity_id
_entity_poly.type
_entity_poly.pdbx_seq_one_letter_code
_entity_poly.pdbx_strand_id
1 'polypeptide(L)' 'WRTVEKTPIFELEKFRGQLGLGVNEYKAMGDFKKRVLDLAVKQINEKTDVTVSYEQHKSGRSITGFSFA' A
#
# COMPACT_ATOMS: atom_id res chain seq x y z
N TRP A 1 13.12 -21.30 -1.71
CA TRP A 1 11.78 -20.78 -2.05
C TRP A 1 11.18 -20.27 -0.75
N ARG A 2 10.74 -19.00 -0.70
CA ARG A 2 10.39 -18.16 0.47
C ARG A 2 11.51 -17.28 1.03
N THR A 3 11.88 -16.25 0.28
CA THR A 3 12.22 -14.94 0.87
C THR A 3 12.16 -13.90 -0.24
N VAL A 4 11.04 -13.20 -0.33
CA VAL A 4 11.06 -11.85 -0.91
C VAL A 4 11.04 -10.97 0.32
N GLU A 5 12.22 -10.65 0.85
CA GLU A 5 12.35 -9.88 2.11
C GLU A 5 11.64 -8.53 2.03
N LYS A 6 11.51 -7.96 0.81
CA LYS A 6 10.74 -6.76 0.51
C LYS A 6 10.22 -6.79 -0.91
N THR A 7 8.98 -6.34 -1.12
CA THR A 7 8.47 -6.12 -2.48
C THR A 7 9.19 -4.95 -3.15
N PRO A 8 9.27 -4.91 -4.49
CA PRO A 8 9.65 -3.69 -5.20
C PRO A 8 8.71 -2.53 -4.83
N ILE A 9 9.17 -1.30 -5.08
CA ILE A 9 8.38 -0.11 -4.82
C ILE A 9 7.25 -0.05 -5.84
N PHE A 10 6.02 -0.14 -5.34
CA PHE A 10 4.82 0.11 -6.12
C PHE A 10 4.56 1.60 -6.19
N GLU A 11 4.64 2.16 -7.40
CA GLU A 11 4.25 3.54 -7.66
C GLU A 11 2.78 3.75 -7.29
N LEU A 12 2.48 4.87 -6.62
CA LEU A 12 1.15 5.18 -6.11
C LEU A 12 0.07 5.14 -7.21
N GLU A 13 0.35 5.71 -8.38
CA GLU A 13 -0.60 5.78 -9.49
C GLU A 13 -0.88 4.40 -10.08
N LYS A 14 0.18 3.61 -10.33
CA LYS A 14 0.04 2.23 -10.82
C LYS A 14 -0.74 1.37 -9.83
N PHE A 15 -0.43 1.49 -8.54
CA PHE A 15 -1.08 0.72 -7.49
C PHE A 15 -2.57 1.06 -7.37
N ARG A 16 -2.94 2.35 -7.45
CA ARG A 16 -4.35 2.77 -7.50
C ARG A 16 -5.07 2.21 -8.72
N GLY A 17 -4.43 2.25 -9.89
CA GLY A 17 -4.97 1.66 -11.11
C GLY A 17 -5.19 0.15 -11.01
N GLN A 18 -4.26 -0.58 -10.39
CA GLN A 18 -4.40 -2.03 -10.16
C GLN A 18 -5.55 -2.38 -9.22
N LEU A 19 -5.85 -1.51 -8.25
CA LEU A 19 -7.00 -1.66 -7.35
C LEU A 19 -8.33 -1.23 -8.00
N GLY A 20 -8.30 -0.74 -9.25
CA GLY A 20 -9.48 -0.22 -9.94
C GLY A 20 -10.02 1.08 -9.34
N LEU A 21 -9.21 1.79 -8.56
CA LEU A 21 -9.62 3.04 -7.92
C LEU A 21 -9.66 4.17 -8.94
N GLY A 22 -10.79 4.87 -9.02
CA GLY A 22 -10.96 6.02 -9.89
C GLY A 22 -10.08 7.21 -9.48
N VAL A 23 -9.78 8.08 -10.45
CA VAL A 23 -8.95 9.29 -10.27
C VAL A 23 -9.49 10.22 -9.15
N ASN A 24 -10.78 10.14 -8.85
CA ASN A 24 -11.44 10.95 -7.84
C ASN A 24 -11.56 10.28 -6.46
N GLU A 25 -11.16 9.02 -6.32
CA GLU A 25 -11.29 8.28 -5.07
C GLU A 25 -10.06 8.47 -4.18
N TYR A 26 -10.31 8.69 -2.89
CA TYR A 26 -9.27 8.87 -1.88
C TYR A 26 -8.21 9.91 -2.29
N LYS A 27 -8.66 11.09 -2.73
CA LYS A 27 -7.79 12.21 -3.11
C LYS A 27 -6.83 12.60 -2.00
N ALA A 28 -7.32 12.59 -0.76
CA ALA A 28 -6.48 12.79 0.41
C ALA A 28 -5.74 11.49 0.73
N MET A 29 -4.41 11.60 0.87
CA MET A 29 -3.58 10.44 1.13
C MET A 29 -3.86 9.79 2.51
N GLY A 30 -4.37 10.58 3.45
CA GLY A 30 -4.84 10.06 4.74
C GLY A 30 -6.02 9.09 4.60
N ASP A 31 -6.96 9.37 3.70
CA ASP A 31 -8.10 8.49 3.45
C ASP A 31 -7.67 7.21 2.75
N PHE A 32 -6.76 7.32 1.78
CA PHE A 32 -6.19 6.16 1.10
C PHE A 32 -5.49 5.21 2.08
N LYS A 33 -4.68 5.75 3.00
CA LYS A 33 -4.04 4.91 4.03
C LYS A 33 -5.06 4.22 4.93
N LYS A 34 -5.98 4.98 5.52
CA LYS A 34 -6.94 4.44 6.50
C LYS A 34 -7.89 3.40 5.89
N ARG A 35 -8.36 3.65 4.67
CA ARG A 35 -9.44 2.85 4.06
C ARG A 35 -8.93 1.75 3.13
N VAL A 36 -7.71 1.86 2.63
CA VAL A 36 -7.13 0.86 1.72
C VAL A 36 -5.98 0.13 2.39
N LEU A 37 -4.90 0.83 2.75
CA LEU A 37 -3.67 0.17 3.22
C LEU A 37 -3.82 -0.41 4.62
N ASP A 38 -4.23 0.39 5.60
CA ASP A 38 -4.36 -0.04 7.00
C ASP A 38 -5.43 -1.14 7.13
N LEU A 39 -6.52 -1.01 6.37
CA LEU A 39 -7.58 -2.02 6.32
C LEU A 39 -7.06 -3.34 5.73
N ALA A 40 -6.36 -3.30 4.59
CA ALA A 40 -5.83 -4.50 3.94
C ALA A 40 -4.78 -5.20 4.80
N VAL A 41 -3.85 -4.44 5.38
CA VAL A 41 -2.80 -4.95 6.28
C VAL A 41 -3.41 -5.61 7.51
N LYS A 42 -4.39 -4.96 8.14
CA LYS A 42 -5.10 -5.55 9.27
C LYS A 42 -5.79 -6.85 8.89
N GLN A 43 -6.49 -6.88 7.75
CA GLN A 43 -7.20 -8.08 7.30
C GLN A 43 -6.25 -9.23 6.98
N ILE A 44 -5.11 -8.96 6.33
CA ILE A 44 -4.10 -9.99 6.03
C ILE A 44 -3.52 -10.55 7.33
N ASN A 45 -3.11 -9.68 8.25
CA ASN A 45 -2.54 -10.11 9.54
C ASN A 45 -3.54 -10.86 10.43
N GLU A 46 -4.84 -10.55 10.33
CA GLU A 46 -5.87 -11.19 11.16
C GLU A 46 -6.39 -12.50 10.55
N LYS A 47 -6.47 -12.59 9.21
CA LYS A 47 -7.11 -13.72 8.51
C LYS A 47 -6.11 -14.70 7.90
N THR A 48 -4.82 -14.40 7.93
CA THR A 48 -3.77 -15.24 7.36
C THR A 48 -2.61 -15.36 8.32
N ASP A 49 -1.82 -16.43 8.20
CA ASP A 49 -0.60 -16.67 8.99
C ASP A 49 0.60 -15.82 8.50
N VAL A 50 0.33 -14.70 7.80
CA VAL A 50 1.34 -13.83 7.21
C VAL A 50 1.32 -12.50 7.95
N THR A 51 2.47 -12.09 8.49
CA THR A 51 2.68 -10.75 9.02
C THR A 51 3.17 -9.84 7.92
N VAL A 52 2.36 -8.87 7.52
CA VAL A 52 2.69 -7.85 6.52
C VAL A 52 2.70 -6.46 7.16
N SER A 53 3.65 -5.66 6.70
CA SER A 53 3.83 -4.25 7.01
C SER A 53 4.10 -3.49 5.71
N TYR A 54 3.89 -2.17 5.72
CA TYR A 54 4.18 -1.34 4.55
C TYR A 54 5.06 -0.15 4.91
N GLU A 55 5.98 0.18 4.02
CA GLU A 55 6.82 1.37 4.07
C GLU A 55 6.37 2.36 3.00
N GLN A 56 6.28 3.64 3.39
CA GLN A 56 5.91 4.73 2.49
C GLN A 56 7.16 5.40 1.92
N HIS A 57 7.21 5.56 0.61
CA HIS A 57 8.27 6.27 -0.09
C HIS A 57 7.78 7.66 -0.48
N LYS A 58 8.54 8.69 -0.11
CA LYS A 58 8.20 10.09 -0.37
C LYS A 58 9.25 10.74 -1.28
N SER A 59 8.80 11.62 -2.15
CA SER A 59 9.64 12.58 -2.85
C SER A 59 9.19 13.97 -2.45
N GLY A 60 10.00 14.65 -1.64
CA GLY A 60 9.64 15.93 -1.02
C GLY A 60 8.40 15.80 -0.12
N ARG A 61 7.35 16.56 -0.45
CA ARG A 61 6.07 16.57 0.31
C ARG A 61 5.07 15.52 -0.15
N SER A 62 5.32 14.86 -1.29
CA SER A 62 4.39 13.92 -1.91
C SER A 62 4.82 12.48 -1.71
N ILE A 63 3.88 11.57 -1.53
CA ILE A 63 4.14 10.13 -1.47
C ILE A 63 4.17 9.59 -2.89
N THR A 64 5.27 8.94 -3.28
CA THR A 64 5.50 8.42 -4.64
C THR A 64 5.18 6.94 -4.75
N GLY A 65 5.28 6.19 -3.66
CA GLY A 65 5.00 4.75 -3.70
C GLY A 65 5.09 4.05 -2.34
N PHE A 66 4.94 2.73 -2.39
CA PHE A 66 4.93 1.85 -1.23
C PHE A 66 5.71 0.57 -1.48
N SER A 67 6.32 0.03 -0.43
CA SER A 67 6.87 -1.33 -0.41
C SER A 67 6.28 -2.10 0.76
N PHE A 68 6.13 -3.40 0.62
CA PHE A 68 5.57 -4.28 1.64
C PHE A 68 6.63 -5.29 2.09
N ALA A 69 6.59 -5.63 3.38
CA ALA A 69 7.50 -6.57 4.04
C ALA A 69 6.76 -7.36 5.11
#